data_AF-A0A2A5JSQ0-F1
#
_entry.id   AF-A0A2A5JSQ0-F1
#
_cell.length_a   1.000
_cell.length_b   1.000
_cell.length_c   1.000
_cell.angle_alpha   90.00
_cell.angle_beta   90.00
_cell.angle_gamma   90.00
#
_symmetry.space_group_name_H-M   'P 1'
#
loop_
_entity.id
_entity.type
_entity.pdbx_description
1 polymer ?
#
loop_
_entity_poly.entity_id
_entity_poly.type
_entity_poly.pdbx_seq_one_letter_code
_entity_poly.pdbx_strand_id
1 'polypeptide(L)' 'MTKLKRAAYSAAIKLETAQLVVDQGYTQEDAAKAIGVGKSTVSKWVTQLKQ' A
#
# COMPACT_ATOMS: atom_id res chain seq x y z
N MET A 1 12.06 6.52 26.20
CA MET A 1 12.24 6.27 24.76
C MET A 1 10.88 6.02 24.10
N THR A 2 9.99 7.01 24.09
CA THR A 2 8.70 6.90 23.39
C THR A 2 8.98 7.11 21.90
N LYS A 3 9.28 6.02 21.20
CA LYS A 3 9.51 5.99 19.76
C LYS A 3 8.25 6.53 19.10
N LEU A 4 8.32 7.79 18.67
CA LEU A 4 7.28 8.46 17.89
C LEU A 4 6.81 7.48 16.84
N LYS A 5 5.58 7.00 17.04
CA LYS A 5 4.88 6.05 16.19
C LYS A 5 4.85 6.72 14.83
N ARG A 6 5.84 6.42 13.98
CA ARG A 6 5.74 6.76 12.55
C ARG A 6 4.33 6.36 12.17
N ALA A 7 3.56 7.26 11.58
CA ALA A 7 2.23 6.97 11.06
C ALA A 7 2.40 5.83 10.06
N ALA A 8 2.45 4.62 10.57
CA ALA A 8 2.63 3.42 9.81
C ALA A 8 1.27 3.23 9.21
N TYR A 9 1.17 3.37 7.89
CA TYR A 9 0.03 2.82 7.16
C TYR A 9 -0.27 1.47 7.78
N SER A 10 -1.47 1.35 8.33
CA SER A 10 -1.90 0.13 9.01
C SER A 10 -1.64 -1.04 8.08
N ALA A 11 -1.25 -2.19 8.62
CA ALA A 11 -1.10 -3.41 7.83
C ALA A 11 -2.36 -3.67 6.99
N ALA A 12 -3.53 -3.29 7.50
CA ALA A 12 -4.80 -3.31 6.77
C ALA A 12 -4.79 -2.46 5.50
N ILE A 13 -4.28 -1.22 5.55
CA ILE A 13 -4.22 -0.34 4.37
C ILE A 13 -3.28 -0.92 3.32
N LYS A 14 -2.13 -1.44 3.73
CA LYS A 14 -1.18 -2.07 2.80
C LYS A 14 -1.80 -3.26 2.07
N LEU A 15 -2.50 -4.11 2.83
CA LEU A 15 -3.20 -5.29 2.33
C LEU A 15 -4.32 -4.90 1.36
N GLU A 16 -5.18 -3.97 1.76
CA GLU A 16 -6.30 -3.48 0.96
C GLU A 16 -5.82 -2.86 -0.36
N THR A 17 -4.75 -2.05 -0.33
CA THR A 17 -4.15 -1.49 -1.54
C THR A 17 -3.62 -2.57 -2.48
N ALA A 18 -2.90 -3.55 -1.92
CA ALA A 18 -2.27 -4.60 -2.70
C ALA A 18 -3.33 -5.54 -3.31
N GLN A 19 -4.39 -5.85 -2.57
CA GLN A 19 -5.55 -6.62 -3.06
C GLN A 19 -6.31 -5.85 -4.14
N LEU A 20 -6.51 -4.53 -4.00
CA LEU A 20 -7.11 -3.73 -5.08
C LEU A 20 -6.31 -3.84 -6.40
N VAL A 21 -4.97 -3.79 -6.32
CA VAL A 21 -4.11 -3.91 -7.51
C VAL A 21 -4.12 -5.33 -8.09
N VAL A 22 -4.07 -6.36 -7.24
CA VAL A 22 -3.94 -7.76 -7.68
C VAL A 22 -5.29 -8.37 -8.06
N ASP A 23 -6.32 -8.19 -7.24
CA ASP A 23 -7.63 -8.82 -7.40
C ASP A 23 -8.58 -7.98 -8.26
N GLN A 24 -8.59 -6.66 -8.13
CA GLN A 24 -9.44 -5.78 -8.94
C GLN A 24 -8.76 -5.26 -10.22
N GLY A 25 -7.50 -5.60 -10.45
CA GLY A 25 -6.76 -5.15 -11.63
C GLY A 25 -6.51 -3.64 -11.67
N TYR A 26 -6.58 -2.95 -10.52
CA TYR A 26 -6.27 -1.53 -10.43
C TYR A 26 -4.82 -1.27 -10.83
N THR A 27 -4.59 -0.14 -11.50
CA THR A 27 -3.22 0.31 -11.76
C THR A 27 -2.56 0.75 -10.46
N GLN A 28 -1.24 0.63 -10.38
CA GLN A 28 -0.51 1.11 -9.20
C GLN A 28 -0.65 2.63 -9.04
N GLU A 29 -0.85 3.38 -10.13
CA GLU A 29 -1.15 4.81 -10.09
C GLU A 29 -2.52 5.10 -9.47
N ASP A 30 -3.57 4.36 -9.86
CA ASP A 30 -4.92 4.57 -9.33
C ASP A 30 -5.01 4.17 -7.86
N ALA A 31 -4.40 3.05 -7.48
CA ALA A 31 -4.30 2.65 -6.09
C ALA A 31 -3.51 3.69 -5.27
N ALA A 32 -2.40 4.22 -5.82
CA ALA A 32 -1.63 5.28 -5.19
C ALA A 32 -2.47 6.55 -4.98
N LYS A 33 -3.26 6.95 -5.98
CA LYS A 33 -4.14 8.12 -5.93
C LYS A 33 -5.30 7.93 -4.94
N ALA A 34 -5.89 6.74 -4.88
CA ALA A 34 -7.00 6.42 -3.99
C ALA A 34 -6.62 6.59 -2.50
N ILE A 35 -5.37 6.31 -2.15
CA ILE A 35 -4.89 6.35 -0.77
C ILE A 35 -3.92 7.52 -0.51
N GLY A 36 -3.66 8.35 -1.52
CA GLY A 36 -2.75 9.49 -1.42
C GLY A 36 -1.29 9.11 -1.17
N VAL A 37 -0.86 7.94 -1.63
CA VAL A 37 0.52 7.45 -1.50
C VAL A 37 1.27 7.53 -2.84
N GLY A 38 2.60 7.44 -2.81
CA GLY A 38 3.39 7.34 -4.04
C GLY A 38 3.28 5.95 -4.68
N LYS A 39 3.35 5.87 -6.01
CA LYS A 39 3.39 4.61 -6.77
C LYS A 39 4.45 3.64 -6.25
N SER A 40 5.63 4.14 -5.88
CA SER A 40 6.73 3.34 -5.33
C SER A 40 6.40 2.68 -3.98
N THR A 41 5.50 3.28 -3.19
CA THR A 41 4.98 2.70 -1.95
C THR A 41 4.03 1.56 -2.24
N VAL A 42 3.11 1.75 -3.20
CA VAL A 42 2.17 0.70 -3.64
C VAL A 42 2.92 -0.48 -4.25
N SER A 43 3.89 -0.21 -5.11
CA SER A 43 4.74 -1.24 -5.73
C SER A 43 5.43 -2.10 -4.67
N LYS A 44 5.97 -1.50 -3.60
CA LYS A 44 6.55 -2.25 -2.48
C LYS A 44 5.53 -3.13 -1.76
N TRP A 45 4.31 -2.63 -1.53
CA TRP A 45 3.26 -3.42 -0.86
C TRP A 45 2.78 -4.59 -1.71
N VAL A 46 2.62 -4.38 -3.02
CA VAL A 46 2.24 -5.44 -3.96
C VAL A 46 3.31 -6.53 -4.04
N THR A 47 4.59 -6.15 -4.13
CA THR A 47 5.70 -7.11 -4.12
C THR A 47 5.76 -7.89 -2.81
N GLN A 48 5.54 -7.22 -1.68
CA GLN A 48 5.52 -7.85 -0.35
C GLN A 48 4.33 -8.81 -0.16
N LEU A 49 3.23 -8.63 -0.89
CA LEU A 49 2.08 -9.53 -0.88
C LEU A 49 2.29 -10.78 -1.76
N LYS A 50 3.16 -10.69 -2.77
CA LYS A 50 3.47 -11.78 -3.71
C LYS A 50 4.65 -12.66 -3.27
N GLN A 51 5.40 -12.27 -2.24
CA GLN A 51 6.44 -13.08 -1.61
C GLN A 51 5.85 -13.90 -0.46
#